data_AF-A0A9X1P963-F1
#
_entry.id   AF-A0A9X1P963-F1
#
_cell.length_a   1.000
_cell.length_b   1.000
_cell.length_c   1.000
_cell.angle_alpha   90.00
_cell.angle_beta   90.00
_cell.angle_gamma   90.00
#
_symmetry.space_group_name_H-M   'P 1'
#
loop_
_entity.id
_entity.type
_entity.pdbx_description
1 polymer ?
#
loop_
_entity_poly.entity_id
_entity_poly.type
_entity_poly.pdbx_seq_one_letter_code
_entity_poly.pdbx_strand_id
1 'polypeptide(L)'
;MRNNSKKIILDTNLWISFLTSKDFSKLDKIHFSRKCRLVFSEELMQEFLQVAGRPKFKKYFSSDDLEAILESIEEFADFVHVTTVTTLCRDPKDNFLLSLAIDSKANYLLTGDTDLLDIKKITNTEILTISQFLQKI
;
A
#
# COMPACT_ATOMS: atom_id res chain seq x y z
N MET A 1 17.17 -1.33 21.00
CA MET A 1 17.11 -2.47 20.04
C MET A 1 16.43 -1.97 18.77
N ARG A 2 17.09 -1.97 17.61
CA ARG A 2 16.48 -1.49 16.35
C ARG A 2 15.39 -2.47 15.97
N ASN A 3 14.14 -2.06 16.09
CA ASN A 3 12.98 -2.85 15.67
C ASN A 3 13.07 -3.00 14.14
N ASN A 4 13.54 -4.14 13.65
CA ASN A 4 13.90 -4.34 12.25
C ASN A 4 12.67 -4.73 11.40
N SER A 5 11.55 -4.04 11.63
CA SER A 5 10.31 -4.28 10.88
C SER A 5 10.44 -3.69 9.48
N LYS A 6 10.18 -4.52 8.47
CA LYS A 6 10.10 -4.15 7.06
C LYS A 6 8.95 -3.19 6.83
N LYS A 7 9.25 -2.02 6.30
CA LYS A 7 8.24 -1.03 5.90
C LYS A 7 7.68 -1.38 4.53
N ILE A 8 6.36 -1.45 4.43
CA ILE A 8 5.65 -1.89 3.24
C ILE A 8 4.59 -0.87 2.89
N ILE A 9 4.62 -0.42 1.63
CA ILE A 9 3.53 0.36 1.04
C ILE A 9 2.70 -0.62 0.22
N LEU A 10 1.39 -0.57 0.39
CA LEU A 10 0.43 -1.27 -0.46
C LEU A 10 -0.23 -0.25 -1.35
N ASP A 11 -0.19 -0.47 -2.66
CA ASP A 11 -0.93 0.30 -3.66
C ASP A 11 -2.44 0.28 -3.34
N THR A 12 -3.12 1.40 -3.61
CA THR A 12 -4.57 1.55 -3.55
C THR A 12 -5.32 0.39 -4.19
N ASN A 13 -4.88 -0.10 -5.35
CA ASN A 13 -5.55 -1.19 -6.04
C ASN A 13 -5.56 -2.50 -5.24
N LEU A 14 -4.54 -2.74 -4.41
CA LEU A 14 -4.51 -3.90 -3.52
C LEU A 14 -5.53 -3.77 -2.39
N TRP A 15 -5.65 -2.59 -1.76
CA TRP A 15 -6.65 -2.31 -0.74
C TRP A 15 -8.08 -2.55 -1.26
N ILE A 16 -8.36 -2.02 -2.45
CA ILE A 16 -9.65 -2.21 -3.11
C ILE A 16 -9.86 -3.69 -3.47
N SER A 17 -8.82 -4.40 -3.89
CA SER A 17 -8.89 -5.84 -4.16
C SER A 17 -9.24 -6.65 -2.91
N PHE A 18 -8.70 -6.32 -1.73
CA PHE A 18 -9.03 -7.02 -0.49
C PHE A 18 -10.49 -6.79 -0.10
N LEU A 19 -10.94 -5.54 -0.14
CA LEU A 19 -12.34 -5.19 0.14
C LEU A 19 -13.31 -5.89 -0.81
N THR A 20 -13.01 -5.89 -2.11
CA THR A 20 -13.93 -6.46 -3.11
C THR A 20 -13.98 -7.98 -3.09
N SER A 21 -12.85 -8.64 -2.79
CA SER A 21 -12.78 -10.11 -2.69
C SER A 21 -13.21 -10.64 -1.33
N LYS A 22 -13.23 -9.79 -0.29
CA LYS A 22 -13.36 -10.17 1.13
C LYS A 22 -12.30 -11.19 1.57
N ASP A 23 -11.18 -11.25 0.87
CA ASP A 23 -10.04 -12.10 1.18
C ASP A 23 -8.89 -11.26 1.74
N PHE A 24 -8.78 -11.27 3.06
CA PHE A 24 -7.72 -10.61 3.81
C PHE A 24 -6.54 -11.52 4.13
N SER A 25 -6.55 -12.79 3.68
CA SER A 25 -5.52 -13.77 4.05
C SER A 25 -4.10 -13.35 3.68
N LYS A 26 -3.95 -12.58 2.59
CA LYS A 26 -2.65 -12.01 2.18
C LYS A 26 -2.22 -10.85 3.09
N LEU A 27 -3.16 -9.99 3.47
CA LEU A 27 -2.91 -8.89 4.41
C LEU A 27 -2.55 -9.43 5.80
N ASP A 28 -3.29 -10.45 6.25
CA ASP A 28 -3.03 -11.18 7.49
C ASP A 28 -1.62 -11.75 7.50
N LYS A 29 -1.17 -12.42 6.43
CA LYS A 29 0.22 -12.93 6.36
C LYS A 29 1.26 -11.82 6.49
N ILE A 30 1.02 -10.66 5.89
CA ILE A 30 1.90 -9.49 6.05
C ILE A 30 1.91 -9.04 7.51
N HIS A 31 0.73 -8.91 8.13
CA HIS A 31 0.57 -8.44 9.50
C HIS A 31 1.12 -9.44 10.56
N PHE A 32 0.73 -10.71 10.49
CA PHE A 32 1.14 -11.79 11.41
C PHE A 32 2.64 -12.08 11.40
N SER A 33 3.36 -11.67 10.36
CA SER A 33 4.82 -11.79 10.33
C SER A 33 5.50 -11.08 11.52
N ARG A 34 4.80 -10.17 12.24
CA ARG A 34 5.29 -9.28 13.33
C ARG A 34 6.55 -8.48 12.97
N LYS A 35 6.94 -8.55 11.71
CA LYS A 35 8.16 -8.00 11.12
C LYS A 35 7.82 -7.04 10.00
N CYS A 36 6.55 -6.71 9.78
CA CYS A 36 6.14 -5.74 8.77
C CYS A 36 5.38 -4.59 9.41
N ARG A 37 5.57 -3.39 8.88
CA ARG A 37 4.75 -2.21 9.17
C ARG A 37 4.23 -1.63 7.88
N LEU A 38 2.93 -1.35 7.85
CA LEU A 38 2.32 -0.66 6.74
C LEU A 38 2.71 0.82 6.80
N VAL A 39 2.86 1.42 5.63
CA VAL A 39 3.20 2.84 5.48
C VAL A 39 2.12 3.50 4.65
N PHE A 40 1.65 4.65 5.12
CA PHE A 40 0.69 5.50 4.43
C PHE A 40 1.19 6.93 4.32
N SER A 41 0.74 7.62 3.28
CA SER A 41 0.69 9.08 3.23
C SER A 41 -0.76 9.54 3.29
N GLU A 42 -0.95 10.83 3.52
CA GLU A 42 -2.26 11.47 3.35
C GLU A 42 -2.81 11.25 1.93
N GLU A 43 -1.97 11.40 0.92
CA GLU A 43 -2.36 11.21 -0.49
C GLU A 43 -2.78 9.77 -0.80
N LEU A 44 -2.05 8.75 -0.27
CA LEU A 44 -2.46 7.35 -0.40
C LEU A 44 -3.82 7.09 0.25
N MET A 45 -4.04 7.64 1.44
CA MET A 45 -5.31 7.51 2.14
C MET A 45 -6.45 8.18 1.37
N GLN A 46 -6.22 9.38 0.85
CA GLN A 46 -7.21 10.11 0.05
C GLN A 46 -7.55 9.38 -1.26
N GLU A 47 -6.55 8.86 -1.98
CA GLU A 47 -6.77 8.07 -3.19
C GLU A 47 -7.56 6.80 -2.86
N PHE A 48 -7.21 6.10 -1.77
CA PHE A 48 -7.95 4.93 -1.32
C PHE A 48 -9.43 5.24 -1.04
N LEU A 49 -9.71 6.27 -0.24
CA LEU A 49 -11.08 6.69 0.08
C LEU A 49 -11.86 7.12 -1.17
N GLN A 50 -11.21 7.86 -2.08
CA GLN A 50 -11.82 8.30 -3.33
C GLN A 50 -12.17 7.10 -4.22
N VAL A 51 -11.27 6.13 -4.36
CA VAL A 51 -11.50 4.93 -5.16
C VAL A 51 -12.59 4.08 -4.51
N ALA A 52 -12.53 3.84 -3.20
CA ALA A 52 -13.50 3.04 -2.45
C ALA A 52 -14.91 3.64 -2.52
N GLY A 53 -15.03 4.98 -2.53
CA GLY A 53 -16.32 5.68 -2.63
C GLY A 53 -17.01 5.60 -3.99
N ARG A 54 -16.37 5.04 -5.03
CA ARG A 54 -16.97 4.98 -6.38
C ARG A 54 -18.22 4.08 -6.38
N PRO A 55 -19.33 4.48 -7.05
CA PRO A 55 -20.60 3.74 -7.01
C PRO A 55 -20.51 2.26 -7.40
N LYS A 56 -19.57 1.91 -8.30
CA LYS A 56 -19.34 0.53 -8.74
C LYS A 56 -18.93 -0.41 -7.60
N PHE A 57 -18.40 0.11 -6.50
CA PHE A 57 -17.92 -0.68 -5.37
C PHE A 57 -18.95 -0.94 -4.27
N LYS A 58 -20.05 -0.17 -4.24
CA LYS A 58 -21.13 -0.31 -3.25
C LYS A 58 -21.76 -1.70 -3.17
N LYS A 59 -21.63 -2.51 -4.24
CA LYS A 59 -22.15 -3.88 -4.29
C LYS A 59 -21.21 -4.94 -3.69
N TYR A 60 -19.95 -4.58 -3.40
CA TYR A 60 -18.96 -5.53 -2.91
C TYR A 60 -18.71 -5.42 -1.41
N PHE A 61 -18.69 -4.21 -0.86
CA PHE A 61 -18.46 -3.94 0.56
C PHE A 61 -19.34 -2.80 1.07
N SER A 62 -19.70 -2.84 2.34
CA SER A 62 -20.49 -1.83 3.03
C SER A 62 -19.63 -0.64 3.52
N SER A 63 -20.28 0.38 4.07
CA SER A 63 -19.59 1.42 4.85
C SER A 63 -18.84 0.83 6.04
N ASP A 64 -19.45 -0.13 6.73
CA ASP A 64 -18.92 -0.73 7.94
C ASP A 64 -17.68 -1.59 7.63
N ASP A 65 -17.68 -2.29 6.49
CA ASP A 65 -16.51 -3.02 5.99
C ASP A 65 -15.32 -2.07 5.72
N LEU A 66 -15.61 -0.87 5.19
CA LEU A 66 -14.59 0.15 4.92
C LEU A 66 -14.09 0.77 6.23
N GLU A 67 -14.99 1.10 7.16
CA GLU A 67 -14.66 1.68 8.46
C GLU A 67 -13.75 0.75 9.28
N ALA A 68 -14.06 -0.55 9.34
CA ALA A 68 -13.22 -1.53 10.02
C ALA A 68 -11.78 -1.61 9.46
N ILE A 69 -11.62 -1.46 8.14
CA ILE A 69 -10.29 -1.39 7.52
C ILE A 69 -9.59 -0.08 7.88
N LEU A 70 -10.29 1.04 7.87
CA LEU A 70 -9.70 2.33 8.20
C LEU A 70 -9.19 2.35 9.65
N GLU A 71 -9.98 1.85 10.60
CA GLU A 71 -9.57 1.68 11.99
C GLU A 71 -8.31 0.81 12.09
N SER A 72 -8.26 -0.31 11.34
CA SER A 72 -7.09 -1.18 11.29
C SER A 72 -5.86 -0.48 10.70
N ILE A 73 -6.04 0.35 9.67
CA ILE A 73 -4.94 1.12 9.08
C ILE A 73 -4.41 2.14 10.09
N GLU A 74 -5.30 2.88 10.75
CA GLU A 74 -4.92 3.90 11.74
C GLU A 74 -4.18 3.30 12.94
N GLU A 75 -4.55 2.09 13.38
CA GLU A 75 -3.89 1.42 14.50
C GLU A 75 -2.49 0.89 14.14
N PHE A 76 -2.31 0.38 12.91
CA PHE A 76 -1.12 -0.42 12.56
C PHE A 76 -0.20 0.21 11.49
N ALA A 77 -0.57 1.31 10.86
CA ALA A 77 0.24 1.98 9.85
C ALA A 77 1.06 3.15 10.39
N ASP A 78 2.27 3.30 9.86
CA ASP A 78 3.07 4.52 10.04
C ASP A 78 2.67 5.55 8.97
N PHE A 79 2.11 6.68 9.39
CA PHE A 79 1.83 7.81 8.49
C PHE A 79 3.07 8.67 8.27
N VAL A 80 3.36 8.95 7.00
CA VAL A 80 4.55 9.70 6.56
C VAL A 80 4.12 10.93 5.79
N HIS A 81 4.65 12.09 6.21
CA HIS A 81 4.54 13.33 5.47
C HIS A 81 5.49 13.30 4.27
N VAL A 82 4.93 13.37 3.06
CA VAL A 82 5.69 13.31 1.81
C VAL A 82 6.07 14.72 1.38
N THR A 83 7.34 14.90 1.07
CA THR A 83 7.96 16.17 0.62
C THR A 83 8.74 15.99 -0.69
N THR A 84 9.18 14.76 -0.98
CA THR A 84 9.84 14.42 -2.24
C THR A 84 8.82 14.45 -3.37
N VAL A 85 9.22 15.00 -4.53
CA VAL A 85 8.46 14.94 -5.77
C VAL A 85 9.23 14.09 -6.77
N THR A 86 8.56 13.11 -7.37
CA THR A 86 9.14 12.25 -8.42
C THR A 86 8.31 12.34 -9.70
N THR A 87 8.94 12.05 -10.82
CA THR A 87 8.33 11.98 -12.16
C THR A 87 8.82 10.74 -12.92
N LEU A 88 9.14 9.68 -12.16
CA LEU A 88 9.78 8.47 -12.67
C LEU A 88 8.78 7.44 -13.20
N CYS A 89 7.54 7.45 -12.68
CA CYS A 89 6.47 6.61 -13.22
C CYS A 89 5.94 7.22 -14.52
N ARG A 90 5.59 6.35 -15.48
CA ARG A 90 4.96 6.77 -16.74
C ARG A 90 3.57 7.32 -16.51
N ASP A 91 2.80 6.77 -15.57
CA ASP A 91 1.56 7.38 -15.09
C ASP A 91 1.91 8.43 -14.02
N PRO A 92 1.67 9.73 -14.29
CA PRO A 92 1.92 10.79 -13.31
C PRO A 92 1.19 10.59 -11.99
N LYS A 93 0.03 9.90 -12.00
CA LYS A 93 -0.81 9.67 -10.82
C LYS A 93 -0.20 8.69 -9.84
N ASP A 94 0.77 7.87 -10.25
CA ASP A 94 1.41 6.89 -9.37
C ASP A 94 2.74 7.39 -8.79
N ASN A 95 3.21 8.57 -9.21
CA ASN A 95 4.46 9.13 -8.68
C ASN A 95 4.42 9.40 -7.18
N PHE A 96 3.25 9.63 -6.59
CA PHE A 96 3.16 9.82 -5.14
C PHE A 96 3.54 8.55 -4.37
N LEU A 97 3.30 7.34 -4.92
CA LEU A 97 3.72 6.08 -4.31
C LEU A 97 5.24 5.97 -4.27
N LEU A 98 5.91 6.45 -5.34
CA LEU A 98 7.37 6.50 -5.42
C LEU A 98 7.95 7.55 -4.47
N SER A 99 7.33 8.72 -4.38
CA SER A 99 7.69 9.76 -3.40
C SER A 99 7.54 9.25 -1.96
N LEU A 100 6.42 8.59 -1.65
CA LEU A 100 6.18 7.96 -0.36
C LEU A 100 7.24 6.88 -0.06
N ALA A 101 7.59 6.06 -1.06
CA ALA A 101 8.63 5.04 -0.93
C ALA A 101 9.99 5.64 -0.53
N ILE A 102 10.36 6.79 -1.10
CA ILE A 102 11.59 7.50 -0.77
C ILE A 102 11.54 8.05 0.66
N ASP A 103 10.52 8.85 0.99
CA ASP A 103 10.47 9.59 2.24
C ASP A 103 10.25 8.69 3.47
N SER A 104 9.50 7.60 3.29
CA SER A 104 9.29 6.61 4.35
C SER A 104 10.49 5.68 4.55
N LYS A 105 11.43 5.66 3.59
CA LYS A 105 12.49 4.65 3.46
C LYS A 105 11.90 3.24 3.47
N ALA A 106 10.85 3.03 2.68
CA ALA A 106 10.17 1.76 2.58
C ALA A 106 11.15 0.66 2.13
N ASN A 107 10.87 -0.58 2.53
CA ASN A 107 11.61 -1.72 2.00
C ASN A 107 10.92 -2.27 0.75
N TYR A 108 9.59 -2.19 0.71
CA TYR A 108 8.79 -2.74 -0.38
C TYR A 108 7.64 -1.79 -0.74
N LEU A 109 7.39 -1.67 -2.04
CA LEU A 109 6.14 -1.17 -2.60
C LEU A 109 5.47 -2.35 -3.31
N LEU A 110 4.29 -2.75 -2.83
CA LEU A 110 3.53 -3.83 -3.43
C LEU A 110 2.45 -3.26 -4.34
N THR A 111 2.47 -3.66 -5.60
CA THR A 111 1.55 -3.15 -6.62
C THR A 111 1.27 -4.23 -7.68
N GLY A 112 0.14 -4.08 -8.37
CA GLY A 112 -0.18 -4.83 -9.59
C GLY A 112 0.05 -4.02 -10.87
N ASP A 113 0.45 -2.75 -10.75
CA ASP A 113 0.63 -1.83 -11.87
C ASP A 113 1.95 -2.10 -12.60
N THR A 114 1.88 -2.27 -13.93
CA THR A 114 3.05 -2.59 -14.74
C THR A 114 4.02 -1.43 -14.90
N ASP A 115 3.54 -0.19 -14.93
CA ASP A 115 4.40 0.99 -15.05
C ASP A 115 5.22 1.21 -13.77
N LEU A 116 4.65 0.91 -12.60
CA LEU A 116 5.42 0.86 -11.35
C LEU A 116 6.36 -0.35 -11.29
N LEU A 117 5.91 -1.54 -11.68
CA LEU A 117 6.72 -2.76 -11.66
C LEU A 117 7.95 -2.67 -12.59
N ASP A 118 7.82 -1.99 -13.73
CA ASP A 118 8.91 -1.75 -14.69
C ASP A 118 10.10 -0.99 -14.07
N ILE A 119 9.85 -0.16 -13.05
CA ILE A 119 10.89 0.58 -12.31
C ILE A 119 11.75 -0.38 -11.47
N LYS A 120 11.18 -1.49 -10.99
CA LYS A 120 11.77 -2.57 -10.18
C LYS A 120 12.29 -2.15 -8.80
N LYS A 121 12.97 -1.01 -8.71
CA LYS A 121 13.58 -0.53 -7.48
C LYS A 121 13.74 0.98 -7.50
N ILE A 122 13.40 1.62 -6.38
CA ILE A 122 13.67 3.05 -6.15
C ILE A 122 14.36 3.22 -4.81
N THR A 123 15.56 3.81 -4.81
CA THR A 123 16.42 3.89 -3.61
C THR A 123 16.63 2.51 -2.95
N ASN A 124 16.11 2.28 -1.75
CA ASN A 124 16.13 1.01 -1.02
C ASN A 124 14.83 0.21 -1.15
N THR A 125 13.82 0.73 -1.84
CA THR A 125 12.50 0.13 -1.98
C THR A 125 12.46 -0.79 -3.19
N GLU A 126 12.21 -2.08 -2.97
CA GLU A 126 11.94 -3.05 -4.04
C GLU A 126 10.45 -2.96 -4.43
N ILE A 127 10.15 -2.91 -5.73
CA ILE A 127 8.78 -2.82 -6.25
C ILE A 127 8.38 -4.19 -6.79
N LEU A 128 7.35 -4.78 -6.20
CA LEU A 128 6.99 -6.19 -6.37
C LEU A 128 5.48 -6.36 -6.46
N THR A 129 5.03 -7.48 -7.03
CA THR A 129 3.67 -7.95 -6.78
C THR A 129 3.55 -8.53 -5.36
N ILE A 130 2.35 -8.48 -4.79
CA ILE A 130 2.08 -9.11 -3.49
C ILE A 130 2.42 -10.61 -3.48
N SER A 131 2.17 -11.31 -4.59
CA SER A 131 2.48 -12.74 -4.71
C SER A 131 3.98 -13.00 -4.67
N GLN A 132 4.79 -12.17 -5.34
CA GLN A 132 6.26 -12.26 -5.27
C GLN A 132 6.77 -11.96 -3.86
N PHE A 133 6.20 -10.97 -3.19
CA PHE A 133 6.58 -10.65 -1.81
C PHE A 133 6.26 -11.80 -0.84
N LEU A 134 5.07 -12.40 -0.94
CA LEU A 134 4.67 -13.51 -0.07
C LEU A 134 5.54 -14.77 -0.24
N GLN A 135 6.19 -14.95 -1.41
CA GLN A 135 7.16 -16.04 -1.61
C GLN A 135 8.52 -15.77 -0.92
N LYS A 136 8.79 -14.52 -0.52
CA LYS A 136 10.05 -14.12 0.14
C LYS A 136 10.00 -14.19 1.67
N ILE A 137 8.83 -14.38 2.27
CA ILE A 137 8.63 -14.33 3.73
C ILE A 137 8.25 -15.68 4.34
#